data_AF-A0A498R715-F1
#
_entry.id   AF-A0A498R715-F1
#
_cell.length_a   1.000
_cell.length_b   1.000
_cell.length_c   1.000
_cell.angle_alpha   90.00
_cell.angle_beta   90.00
_cell.angle_gamma   90.00
#
_symmetry.space_group_name_H-M   'P 1'
#
loop_
_entity.id
_entity.type
_entity.pdbx_description
1 polymer ?
#
loop_
_entity_poly.entity_id
_entity_poly.type
_entity_poly.pdbx_seq_one_letter_code
_entity_poly.pdbx_strand_id
1 'polypeptide(L)'
;MLSYLKKRKTQIFLISSAALIITAATYCYVQYTANNGFKPPLTQDTEVTRNGGIKITPDTVLVQKIVYLKCHDVETLRTKPADNLIGLNYAQLQKVYSGWTIDKFDPPEVQMTLEVDSFCREHANNMFIGIKDGYVAVFYGKPGPKAIVKEVTKISANKLTDQDLDELRRGMIVKSKEDLLRTLEGLQSR
;
A
#
# COMPACT_ATOMS: atom_id res chain seq x y z
N MET A 1 8.22 58.28 26.74
CA MET A 1 8.96 57.05 26.36
C MET A 1 8.27 55.74 26.79
N LEU A 2 7.44 55.72 27.86
CA LEU A 2 6.79 54.50 28.39
C LEU A 2 5.55 53.98 27.60
N SER A 3 4.91 54.82 26.77
CA SER A 3 3.70 54.42 26.02
C SER A 3 3.98 53.55 24.79
N TYR A 4 5.18 53.67 24.20
CA TYR A 4 5.59 52.94 23.00
C TYR A 4 5.93 51.46 23.29
N LEU A 5 6.55 51.20 24.45
CA LEU A 5 6.89 49.85 24.90
C LEU A 5 5.65 49.02 25.28
N LYS A 6 4.59 49.67 25.81
CA LYS A 6 3.33 49.00 26.17
C LYS A 6 2.57 48.50 24.93
N LYS A 7 2.46 49.33 23.88
CA LYS A 7 1.82 48.95 22.60
C LYS A 7 2.54 47.79 21.89
N ARG A 8 3.88 47.75 21.94
CA ARG A 8 4.69 46.68 21.33
C ARG A 8 4.52 45.35 22.07
N LYS A 9 4.39 45.35 23.41
CA LYS A 9 4.12 44.13 24.19
C LYS A 9 2.72 43.58 23.94
N THR A 10 1.68 44.41 23.86
CA THR A 10 0.33 43.94 23.51
C THR A 10 0.26 43.43 22.07
N GLN A 11 0.94 44.06 21.11
CA GLN A 11 1.02 43.53 19.74
C GLN A 11 1.74 42.17 19.67
N ILE A 12 2.84 42.00 20.40
CA ILE A 12 3.55 40.70 20.45
C ILE A 12 2.67 39.61 21.09
N PHE A 13 1.96 39.92 22.18
CA PHE A 13 1.02 38.99 22.80
C PHE A 13 -0.13 38.60 21.85
N LEU A 14 -0.70 39.57 21.12
CA LEU A 14 -1.76 39.32 20.15
C LEU A 14 -1.30 38.46 18.96
N ILE A 15 -0.08 38.67 18.48
CA ILE A 15 0.50 37.86 17.39
C ILE A 15 0.79 36.43 17.89
N SER A 16 1.31 36.27 19.11
CA SER A 16 1.56 34.95 19.69
C SER A 16 0.27 34.16 19.94
N SER A 17 -0.81 34.82 20.37
CA SER A 17 -2.10 34.16 20.54
C SER A 17 -2.73 33.77 19.21
N ALA A 18 -2.60 34.60 18.17
CA ALA A 18 -3.07 34.26 16.83
C ALA A 18 -2.30 33.06 16.24
N ALA A 19 -0.98 33.01 16.43
CA ALA A 19 -0.17 31.88 15.98
C ALA A 19 -0.55 30.56 16.67
N LEU A 20 -0.83 30.60 17.98
CA LEU A 20 -1.30 29.44 18.76
C LEU A 20 -2.69 28.94 18.30
N ILE A 21 -3.58 29.85 17.92
CA ILE A 21 -4.91 29.49 17.40
C ILE A 21 -4.77 28.87 16.01
N ILE A 22 -3.90 29.41 15.16
CA ILE A 22 -3.65 28.87 13.81
C ILE A 22 -3.02 27.48 13.89
N THR A 23 -2.05 27.26 14.77
CA THR A 23 -1.44 25.92 14.95
C THR A 23 -2.41 24.90 15.54
N ALA A 24 -3.27 25.31 16.48
CA ALA A 24 -4.33 24.44 16.99
C ALA A 24 -5.37 24.11 15.89
N ALA A 25 -5.76 25.09 15.08
CA ALA A 25 -6.69 24.88 13.97
C ALA A 25 -6.11 23.97 12.89
N THR A 26 -4.83 24.12 12.53
CA THR A 26 -4.17 23.21 11.58
C THR A 26 -4.00 21.82 12.16
N TYR A 27 -3.65 21.68 13.45
CA TYR A 27 -3.58 20.39 14.12
C TYR A 27 -4.96 19.69 14.16
N CYS A 28 -6.03 20.41 14.50
CA CYS A 28 -7.39 19.89 14.46
C CYS A 28 -7.82 19.51 13.04
N TYR A 29 -7.47 20.33 12.04
CA TYR A 29 -7.76 20.01 10.64
C TYR A 29 -7.03 18.75 10.17
N VAL A 30 -5.75 18.59 10.50
CA VAL A 30 -4.97 17.39 10.16
C VAL A 30 -5.53 16.16 10.85
N GLN A 31 -5.84 16.23 12.15
CA GLN A 31 -6.47 15.12 12.89
C GLN A 31 -7.86 14.79 12.34
N TYR A 32 -8.64 15.80 11.94
CA TYR A 32 -9.92 15.60 11.28
C TYR A 32 -9.75 14.88 9.93
N THR A 33 -8.77 15.27 9.10
CA THR A 33 -8.49 14.59 7.81
C THR A 33 -7.85 13.21 7.97
N ALA A 34 -7.12 12.96 9.05
CA ALA A 34 -6.52 11.67 9.36
C ALA A 34 -7.55 10.67 9.89
N ASN A 35 -8.52 11.14 10.70
CA ASN A 35 -9.57 10.31 11.27
C ASN A 35 -10.76 10.11 10.31
N ASN A 36 -11.09 11.14 9.52
CA ASN A 36 -12.02 11.06 8.41
C ASN A 36 -11.21 10.98 7.12
N GLY A 37 -10.72 9.78 6.79
CA GLY A 37 -10.02 9.53 5.54
C GLY A 37 -10.73 10.23 4.37
N PHE A 38 -9.97 11.03 3.61
CA PHE A 38 -10.44 11.72 2.41
C PHE A 38 -11.11 10.71 1.48
N LYS A 39 -12.44 10.65 1.54
CA LYS A 39 -13.24 10.06 0.49
C LYS A 39 -13.22 11.12 -0.62
N PRO A 40 -12.64 10.85 -1.81
CA PRO A 40 -12.82 11.75 -2.94
C PRO A 40 -14.31 12.04 -3.10
N PRO A 41 -14.71 13.22 -3.61
CA PRO A 41 -16.13 13.52 -3.82
C PRO A 41 -16.74 12.33 -4.53
N LEU A 42 -17.72 11.69 -3.87
CA LEU A 42 -18.53 10.65 -4.46
C LEU A 42 -19.08 11.26 -5.74
N THR A 43 -18.46 10.90 -6.87
CA THR A 43 -19.09 11.02 -8.18
C THR A 43 -20.47 10.44 -7.98
N GLN A 44 -21.47 11.31 -8.17
CA GLN A 44 -22.91 11.06 -8.06
C GLN A 44 -23.18 9.60 -7.82
N ASP A 45 -23.68 9.27 -6.64
CA ASP A 45 -24.31 7.99 -6.37
C ASP A 45 -25.20 7.68 -7.57
N THR A 46 -24.69 6.85 -8.50
CA THR A 46 -25.53 6.14 -9.44
C THR A 46 -26.25 5.18 -8.54
N GLU A 47 -27.36 5.69 -8.01
CA GLU A 47 -28.46 4.98 -7.39
C GLU A 47 -28.41 3.56 -7.93
N VAL A 48 -27.90 2.66 -7.07
CA VAL A 48 -27.65 1.26 -7.39
C VAL A 48 -29.01 0.74 -7.77
N THR A 49 -29.26 0.75 -9.07
CA THR A 49 -30.54 0.39 -9.60
C THR A 49 -30.63 -1.10 -9.31
N ARG A 50 -31.42 -1.40 -8.28
CA ARG A 50 -31.93 -2.71 -7.92
C ARG A 50 -32.89 -3.21 -9.04
N ASN A 51 -32.62 -2.91 -10.32
CA ASN A 51 -33.34 -3.48 -11.45
C ASN A 51 -32.56 -4.69 -11.94
N GLY A 52 -33.23 -5.85 -11.94
CA GLY A 52 -32.76 -7.07 -12.59
C GLY A 52 -32.65 -6.98 -14.12
N GLY A 53 -32.47 -5.77 -14.68
CA GLY A 53 -32.29 -5.52 -16.11
C GLY A 53 -30.83 -5.52 -16.56
N ILE A 54 -29.89 -5.06 -15.72
CA ILE A 54 -28.47 -5.05 -16.06
C ILE A 54 -27.91 -6.46 -15.89
N LYS A 55 -27.28 -6.96 -16.96
CA LYS A 55 -26.68 -8.28 -17.04
C LYS A 55 -25.34 -8.19 -17.77
N ILE A 56 -24.47 -9.14 -17.46
CA ILE A 56 -23.20 -9.32 -18.17
C ILE A 56 -23.49 -9.75 -19.61
N THR A 57 -22.79 -9.16 -20.57
CA THR A 57 -22.86 -9.47 -22.00
C THR A 57 -21.52 -10.05 -22.48
N PRO A 58 -21.44 -10.66 -23.67
CA PRO A 58 -20.17 -11.15 -24.23
C PRO A 58 -19.10 -10.06 -24.44
N ASP A 59 -19.51 -8.79 -24.42
CA ASP A 59 -18.64 -7.63 -24.62
C ASP A 59 -18.33 -6.87 -23.33
N THR A 60 -18.94 -7.27 -22.21
CA THR A 60 -18.55 -6.76 -20.89
C THR A 60 -17.07 -7.05 -20.64
N VAL A 61 -16.34 -6.08 -20.10
CA VAL A 61 -14.98 -6.29 -19.59
C VAL A 61 -15.04 -6.56 -18.09
N LEU A 62 -14.48 -7.69 -17.65
CA LEU A 62 -14.27 -7.96 -16.24
C LEU A 62 -12.91 -7.39 -15.83
N VAL A 63 -12.91 -6.49 -14.85
CA VAL A 63 -11.71 -5.93 -14.23
C VAL A 63 -11.61 -6.45 -12.81
N GLN A 64 -10.68 -7.36 -12.57
CA GLN A 64 -10.47 -7.99 -11.28
C GLN A 64 -9.21 -7.41 -10.64
N LYS A 65 -9.34 -6.84 -9.45
CA LYS A 65 -8.23 -6.30 -8.66
C LYS A 65 -7.96 -7.21 -7.47
N ILE A 66 -6.74 -7.67 -7.31
CA ILE A 66 -6.30 -8.42 -6.14
C ILE A 66 -5.39 -7.52 -5.33
N VAL A 67 -5.79 -7.20 -4.10
CA VAL A 67 -5.03 -6.36 -3.17
C VAL A 67 -4.32 -7.26 -2.17
N TYR A 68 -2.99 -7.23 -2.18
CA TYR A 68 -2.15 -8.04 -1.30
C TYR A 68 -1.81 -7.27 -0.04
N LEU A 69 -2.46 -7.58 1.09
CA LEU A 69 -2.39 -6.77 2.32
C LEU A 69 -0.98 -6.70 2.94
N LYS A 70 -0.12 -7.70 2.69
CA LYS A 70 1.25 -7.71 3.27
C LYS A 70 2.24 -6.83 2.51
N CYS A 71 2.01 -6.57 1.23
CA CYS A 71 2.87 -5.70 0.42
C CYS A 71 2.19 -4.45 -0.13
N HIS A 72 0.87 -4.34 0.01
CA HIS A 72 0.05 -3.27 -0.56
C HIS A 72 0.12 -3.16 -2.08
N ASP A 73 0.61 -4.22 -2.76
CA ASP A 73 0.56 -4.28 -4.21
C ASP A 73 -0.84 -4.66 -4.70
N VAL A 74 -1.16 -4.20 -5.90
CA VAL A 74 -2.43 -4.50 -6.57
C VAL A 74 -2.13 -5.16 -7.92
N GLU A 75 -2.66 -6.36 -8.10
CA GLU A 75 -2.66 -7.05 -9.38
C GLU A 75 -4.00 -6.81 -10.07
N THR A 76 -3.99 -6.36 -11.33
CA THR A 76 -5.21 -6.10 -12.11
C THR A 76 -5.26 -7.00 -13.32
N LEU A 77 -6.33 -7.79 -13.41
CA LEU A 77 -6.63 -8.65 -14.54
C LEU A 77 -7.82 -8.07 -15.31
N ARG A 78 -7.68 -8.01 -16.64
CA ARG A 78 -8.74 -7.58 -17.56
C ARG A 78 -9.06 -8.71 -18.51
N THR A 79 -10.28 -9.22 -18.46
CA THR A 79 -10.71 -10.40 -19.24
C THR A 79 -12.12 -10.21 -19.78
N LYS A 80 -12.47 -10.98 -20.82
CA LYS A 80 -13.88 -11.18 -21.19
C LYS A 80 -14.54 -12.16 -20.22
N PRO A 81 -15.85 -12.06 -19.97
CA PRO A 81 -16.57 -13.02 -19.15
C PRO A 81 -16.51 -14.40 -19.80
N ALA A 82 -16.36 -15.43 -18.96
CA ALA A 82 -16.61 -16.80 -19.39
C ALA A 82 -18.10 -17.00 -19.70
N ASP A 83 -18.43 -17.98 -20.54
CA ASP A 83 -19.80 -18.21 -21.02
C ASP A 83 -20.82 -18.39 -19.88
N ASN A 84 -20.41 -19.01 -18.77
CA ASN A 84 -21.24 -19.22 -17.59
C ASN A 84 -21.53 -17.95 -16.77
N LEU A 85 -20.86 -16.83 -17.08
CA LEU A 85 -21.08 -15.53 -16.44
C LEU A 85 -22.02 -14.63 -17.27
N ILE A 86 -22.18 -14.93 -18.56
CA ILE A 86 -23.02 -14.13 -19.45
C ILE A 86 -24.50 -14.27 -19.04
N GLY A 87 -25.21 -13.15 -19.01
CA GLY A 87 -26.61 -13.08 -18.58
C GLY A 87 -26.80 -13.03 -17.06
N LEU A 88 -25.73 -13.16 -16.26
CA LEU A 88 -25.83 -12.99 -14.81
C LEU A 88 -26.07 -11.54 -14.45
N ASN A 89 -26.96 -11.32 -13.47
CA ASN A 89 -27.11 -10.04 -12.80
C ASN A 89 -26.15 -9.93 -11.59
N TYR A 90 -26.11 -8.75 -10.97
CA TYR A 90 -25.28 -8.47 -9.79
C TYR A 90 -25.38 -9.56 -8.71
N ALA A 91 -26.60 -9.92 -8.29
CA ALA A 91 -26.81 -10.85 -7.19
C ALA A 91 -26.35 -12.28 -7.51
N GLN A 92 -26.49 -12.70 -8.77
CA GLN A 92 -25.97 -13.99 -9.24
C GLN A 92 -24.44 -13.97 -9.33
N LEU A 93 -23.87 -12.89 -9.88
CA LEU A 93 -22.41 -12.74 -9.95
C LEU A 93 -21.78 -12.75 -8.54
N GLN A 94 -22.39 -12.03 -7.59
CA GLN A 94 -21.91 -11.99 -6.20
C GLN A 94 -21.92 -13.37 -5.53
N LYS A 95 -22.83 -14.28 -5.92
CA LYS A 95 -22.82 -15.66 -5.43
C LYS A 95 -21.67 -16.48 -6.01
N VAL A 96 -21.34 -16.26 -7.29
CA VAL A 96 -20.20 -16.92 -7.95
C VAL A 96 -18.87 -16.42 -7.35
N TYR A 97 -18.77 -15.11 -7.12
CA TYR A 97 -17.59 -14.44 -6.56
C TYR A 97 -17.82 -14.03 -5.10
N SER A 98 -18.17 -14.98 -4.24
CA SER A 98 -18.58 -14.70 -2.84
C SER A 98 -17.52 -14.01 -1.99
N GLY A 99 -16.23 -14.23 -2.27
CA GLY A 99 -15.11 -13.56 -1.59
C GLY A 99 -14.71 -12.21 -2.18
N TRP A 100 -15.34 -11.79 -3.28
CA TRP A 100 -15.01 -10.53 -3.96
C TRP A 100 -16.03 -9.46 -3.62
N THR A 101 -15.57 -8.22 -3.55
CA THR A 101 -16.41 -7.03 -3.50
C THR A 101 -16.62 -6.54 -4.92
N ILE A 102 -17.88 -6.45 -5.37
CA ILE A 102 -18.19 -5.83 -6.66
C ILE A 102 -18.22 -4.32 -6.47
N ASP A 103 -17.22 -3.63 -7.03
CA ASP A 103 -17.05 -2.17 -6.91
C ASP A 103 -17.92 -1.42 -7.92
N LYS A 104 -18.13 -2.03 -9.10
CA LYS A 104 -18.91 -1.46 -10.21
C LYS A 104 -19.55 -2.57 -11.01
N PHE A 105 -20.81 -2.38 -11.43
CA PHE A 105 -21.54 -3.35 -12.24
C PHE A 105 -22.34 -2.68 -13.35
N ASP A 106 -21.73 -2.54 -14.53
CA ASP A 106 -22.35 -1.97 -15.72
C ASP A 106 -22.17 -2.89 -16.95
N PRO A 107 -23.04 -2.79 -17.98
CA PRO A 107 -22.91 -3.61 -19.19
C PRO A 107 -21.54 -3.55 -19.89
N PRO A 108 -20.87 -2.39 -20.05
CA PRO A 108 -19.54 -2.35 -20.67
C PRO A 108 -18.43 -2.86 -19.73
N GLU A 109 -18.58 -2.73 -18.41
CA GLU A 109 -17.51 -3.02 -17.47
C GLU A 109 -18.05 -3.39 -16.08
N VAL A 110 -17.54 -4.50 -15.54
CA VAL A 110 -17.73 -4.90 -14.15
C VAL A 110 -16.38 -4.87 -13.46
N GLN A 111 -16.28 -4.13 -12.36
CA GLN A 111 -15.06 -4.09 -11.53
C GLN A 111 -15.31 -4.80 -10.21
N MET A 112 -14.35 -5.63 -9.80
CA MET A 112 -14.41 -6.32 -8.51
C MET A 112 -13.03 -6.40 -7.87
N THR A 113 -13.01 -6.37 -6.54
CA THR A 113 -11.80 -6.39 -5.73
C THR A 113 -11.81 -7.58 -4.77
N LEU A 114 -10.70 -8.29 -4.69
CA LEU A 114 -10.40 -9.31 -3.70
C LEU A 114 -9.23 -8.84 -2.83
N GLU A 115 -9.43 -8.83 -1.52
CA GLU A 115 -8.34 -8.63 -0.56
C GLU A 115 -7.80 -9.99 -0.12
N VAL A 116 -6.47 -10.13 -0.13
CA VAL A 116 -5.79 -11.35 0.33
C VAL A 116 -4.72 -10.98 1.36
N ASP A 117 -4.75 -11.63 2.52
CA ASP A 117 -3.72 -11.48 3.56
C ASP A 117 -2.45 -12.29 3.22
N SER A 118 -1.83 -11.91 2.10
CA SER A 118 -0.63 -12.55 1.57
C SER A 118 0.28 -11.54 0.88
N PHE A 119 1.49 -12.00 0.55
CA PHE A 119 2.37 -11.32 -0.40
C PHE A 119 1.96 -11.62 -1.84
N CYS A 120 2.21 -10.68 -2.75
CA CYS A 120 2.10 -10.95 -4.18
C CYS A 120 3.14 -12.00 -4.63
N ARG A 121 2.95 -12.60 -5.80
CA ARG A 121 3.83 -13.66 -6.32
C ARG A 121 5.30 -13.27 -6.32
N GLU A 122 5.62 -12.03 -6.71
CA GLU A 122 7.01 -11.55 -6.76
C GLU A 122 7.64 -11.48 -5.37
N HIS A 123 6.88 -11.00 -4.38
CA HIS A 123 7.30 -10.87 -2.99
C HIS A 123 7.33 -12.21 -2.24
N ALA A 124 6.45 -13.16 -2.59
CA ALA A 124 6.38 -14.48 -1.97
C ALA A 124 7.52 -15.41 -2.42
N ASN A 125 7.92 -15.33 -3.69
CA ASN A 125 8.88 -16.27 -4.29
C ASN A 125 10.33 -15.84 -4.17
N ASN A 126 10.59 -14.54 -3.95
CA ASN A 126 11.95 -14.01 -3.92
C ASN A 126 12.20 -13.33 -2.57
N MET A 127 13.26 -13.76 -1.91
CA MET A 127 13.82 -13.03 -0.78
C MET A 127 15.08 -12.32 -1.26
N PHE A 128 15.37 -11.19 -0.65
CA PHE A 128 16.58 -10.45 -0.94
C PHE A 128 17.33 -10.15 0.33
N ILE A 129 18.65 -10.22 0.27
CA ILE A 129 19.54 -9.82 1.35
C ILE A 129 20.11 -8.45 0.99
N GLY A 130 20.03 -7.51 1.92
CA GLY A 130 20.57 -6.17 1.77
C GLY A 130 20.97 -5.56 3.10
N ILE A 131 21.09 -4.23 3.15
CA ILE A 131 21.47 -3.51 4.36
C ILE A 131 20.28 -2.68 4.86
N LYS A 132 20.00 -2.77 6.16
CA LYS A 132 19.09 -1.87 6.87
C LYS A 132 19.74 -1.43 8.17
N ASP A 133 19.76 -0.11 8.40
CA ASP A 133 20.23 0.50 9.65
C ASP A 133 21.63 0.03 10.09
N GLY A 134 22.53 -0.24 9.12
CA GLY A 134 23.90 -0.70 9.37
C GLY A 134 24.06 -2.22 9.60
N TYR A 135 23.00 -3.00 9.43
CA TYR A 135 23.00 -4.45 9.59
C TYR A 135 22.53 -5.15 8.31
N VAL A 136 22.95 -6.41 8.14
CA VAL A 136 22.42 -7.28 7.09
C VAL A 136 20.95 -7.59 7.42
N ALA A 137 20.07 -7.42 6.43
CA ALA A 137 18.64 -7.65 6.57
C ALA A 137 18.10 -8.45 5.40
N VAL A 138 17.04 -9.21 5.66
CA VAL A 138 16.27 -9.97 4.69
C VAL A 138 15.00 -9.19 4.37
N PHE A 139 14.69 -9.09 3.08
CA PHE A 139 13.54 -8.38 2.54
C PHE A 139 12.68 -9.34 1.73
N TYR A 140 11.37 -9.10 1.75
CA TYR A 140 10.49 -9.54 0.67
C TYR A 140 10.63 -8.55 -0.47
N GLY A 141 10.99 -9.03 -1.66
CA GLY A 141 11.24 -8.17 -2.82
C GLY A 141 12.56 -7.41 -2.73
N LYS A 142 12.90 -6.70 -3.81
CA LYS A 142 14.21 -6.05 -3.93
C LYS A 142 14.37 -4.93 -2.87
N PRO A 143 15.53 -4.82 -2.19
CA PRO A 143 15.78 -3.75 -1.24
C PRO A 143 15.63 -2.38 -1.91
N GLY A 144 15.00 -1.43 -1.20
CA GLY A 144 14.64 -0.13 -1.74
C GLY A 144 13.51 0.52 -0.95
N PRO A 145 12.96 1.67 -1.41
CA PRO A 145 11.96 2.44 -0.67
C PRO A 145 10.65 1.69 -0.38
N LYS A 146 10.29 0.72 -1.24
CA LYS A 146 9.09 -0.12 -1.10
C LYS A 146 9.39 -1.50 -0.49
N ALA A 147 10.63 -1.77 -0.13
CA ALA A 147 11.03 -3.09 0.34
C ALA A 147 10.44 -3.40 1.70
N ILE A 148 9.90 -4.60 1.86
CA ILE A 148 9.29 -5.03 3.10
C ILE A 148 10.32 -5.84 3.86
N VAL A 149 10.68 -5.35 5.04
CA VAL A 149 11.69 -6.01 5.88
C VAL A 149 11.07 -7.25 6.48
N LYS A 150 11.66 -8.40 6.15
CA LYS A 150 11.32 -9.68 6.76
C LYS A 150 12.04 -9.85 8.09
N GLU A 151 13.34 -9.56 8.12
CA GLU A 151 14.21 -9.79 9.27
C GLU A 151 15.42 -8.85 9.22
N VAL A 152 15.84 -8.32 10.38
CA VAL A 152 17.14 -7.65 10.53
C VAL A 152 18.01 -8.58 11.35
N THR A 153 19.16 -8.97 10.80
CA THR A 153 20.09 -9.88 11.47
C THR A 153 21.03 -9.12 12.41
N LYS A 154 21.85 -9.85 13.16
CA LYS A 154 22.91 -9.28 14.01
C LYS A 154 24.23 -9.05 13.28
N ILE A 155 24.32 -9.40 11.99
CA ILE A 155 25.54 -9.26 11.20
C ILE A 155 25.71 -7.77 10.87
N SER A 156 26.73 -7.14 11.42
CA SER A 156 27.02 -5.73 11.16
C SER A 156 27.65 -5.56 9.78
N ALA A 157 27.10 -4.65 8.98
CA ALA A 157 27.61 -4.35 7.65
C ALA A 157 29.07 -3.85 7.70
N ASN A 158 29.45 -3.15 8.78
CA ASN A 158 30.79 -2.58 8.94
C ASN A 158 31.92 -3.63 9.04
N LYS A 159 31.58 -4.92 9.24
CA LYS A 159 32.55 -6.02 9.30
C LYS A 159 32.72 -6.74 7.96
N LEU A 160 31.89 -6.42 6.97
CA LEU A 160 31.90 -7.08 5.68
C LEU A 160 32.92 -6.45 4.74
N THR A 161 33.31 -7.22 3.72
CA THR A 161 34.20 -6.71 2.67
C THR A 161 33.47 -5.70 1.78
N ASP A 162 34.21 -4.80 1.13
CA ASP A 162 33.62 -3.82 0.20
C ASP A 162 32.82 -4.50 -0.93
N GLN A 163 33.29 -5.66 -1.40
CA GLN A 163 32.58 -6.46 -2.40
C GLN A 163 31.22 -6.95 -1.88
N ASP A 164 31.18 -7.52 -0.67
CA ASP A 164 29.94 -8.00 -0.05
C ASP A 164 28.97 -6.84 0.18
N LEU A 165 29.48 -5.68 0.62
CA LEU A 165 28.68 -4.46 0.81
C LEU A 165 28.03 -4.00 -0.49
N ASP A 166 28.76 -4.01 -1.59
CA ASP A 166 28.23 -3.60 -2.90
C ASP A 166 27.22 -4.60 -3.47
N GLU A 167 27.38 -5.89 -3.21
CA GLU A 167 26.38 -6.92 -3.52
C GLU A 167 25.10 -6.72 -2.70
N LEU A 168 25.23 -6.50 -1.39
CA LEU A 168 24.09 -6.25 -0.50
C LEU A 168 23.35 -4.95 -0.83
N ARG A 169 24.07 -3.88 -1.23
CA ARG A 169 23.46 -2.62 -1.70
C ARG A 169 22.65 -2.80 -2.99
N ARG A 170 23.10 -3.66 -3.90
CA ARG A 170 22.34 -4.02 -5.11
C ARG A 170 21.15 -4.94 -4.81
N GLY A 171 21.19 -5.62 -3.68
CA GLY A 171 20.21 -6.60 -3.23
C GLY A 171 20.53 -7.97 -3.81
N MET A 172 21.03 -8.88 -2.97
CA MET A 172 21.29 -10.26 -3.36
C MET A 172 20.00 -11.08 -3.33
N ILE A 173 19.61 -11.63 -4.46
CA ILE A 173 18.44 -12.51 -4.55
C ILE A 173 18.77 -13.91 -4.01
N VAL A 174 17.89 -14.45 -3.18
CA VAL A 174 17.98 -15.82 -2.65
C VAL A 174 16.67 -16.54 -2.93
N LYS A 175 16.78 -17.73 -3.52
CA LYS A 175 15.65 -18.47 -4.11
C LYS A 175 15.06 -19.53 -3.17
N SER A 176 15.76 -19.87 -2.10
CA SER A 176 15.29 -20.84 -1.12
C SER A 176 15.72 -20.46 0.29
N LYS A 177 15.15 -21.14 1.28
CA LYS A 177 15.52 -20.96 2.69
C LYS A 177 16.95 -21.44 2.94
N GLU A 178 17.35 -22.55 2.33
CA GLU A 178 18.70 -23.12 2.45
C GLU A 178 19.75 -22.18 1.85
N ASP A 179 19.44 -21.57 0.70
CA ASP A 179 20.29 -20.59 0.03
C ASP A 179 20.46 -19.30 0.86
N LEU A 180 19.36 -18.85 1.48
CA LEU A 180 19.37 -17.74 2.44
C LEU A 180 20.29 -18.06 3.63
N LEU A 181 20.09 -19.21 4.28
CA LEU A 181 20.87 -19.60 5.47
C LEU A 181 22.36 -19.70 5.15
N ARG A 182 22.71 -20.40 4.06
CA ARG A 182 24.11 -20.54 3.63
C ARG A 182 24.77 -19.19 3.36
N THR A 183 24.05 -18.26 2.73
CA THR A 183 24.55 -16.92 2.45
C THR A 183 24.77 -16.13 3.76
N LEU A 184 23.83 -16.21 4.70
CA LEU A 184 23.96 -15.53 6.00
C LEU A 184 25.13 -16.08 6.83
N GLU A 185 25.33 -17.41 6.85
CA GLU A 185 26.47 -18.04 7.52
C GLU A 185 27.82 -17.62 6.91
N GLY A 186 27.87 -17.52 5.57
CA GLY A 186 29.02 -17.00 4.85
C GLY A 186 29.35 -15.55 5.21
N LEU A 187 28.34 -14.68 5.33
CA LEU A 187 28.53 -13.28 5.75
C LEU A 187 28.93 -13.15 7.23
N GLN A 188 28.43 -14.03 8.08
CA GLN A 188 28.74 -14.02 9.52
C GLN A 188 30.18 -14.45 9.84
N SER A 189 30.80 -15.22 8.93
CA SER A 189 32.17 -15.75 9.11
C SER A 189 33.27 -14.88 8.51
N ARG A 190 32.92 -13.73 7.91
CA ARG A 190 33.87 -12.69 7.47
C ARG A 190 34.40 -11.89 8.66
#